data_AF-A0A7S0H0R2-F1
#
_entry.id   AF-A0A7S0H0R2-F1
#
_cell.length_a   1.000
_cell.length_b   1.000
_cell.length_c   1.000
_cell.angle_alpha   90.00
_cell.angle_beta   90.00
_cell.angle_gamma   90.00
#
_symmetry.space_group_name_H-M   'P 1'
#
loop_
_entity.id
_entity.type
_entity.pdbx_description
1 polymer ?
#
loop_
_entity_poly.entity_id
_entity_poly.type
_entity_poly.pdbx_seq_one_letter_code
_entity_poly.pdbx_strand_id
1 'polypeptide(L)'
;VHMPSSVEKVEYRVVWAGPTRGALIGTMLASPGDSEGLILGDVIETVSTSVSDNDTNSLTRQIKLIPSLFVREKSFYGASGKLEVPVLKRLGQRFEGLKIIGWWKTRNSSPLIPSIRDLVVAEWMSIYIRKAAGKNPPTDGSNPSAGVALMCMSKCDMKMRNTMHSFTTKFWVRTKEELVPVIATTPSMGENPRKDYLAFEAMSNSKTQSHSTPRTSANGPENKISLTLKGSSKKRKRPYVEAEHVLKDVLSDIDTCIEFLSHSSSVRCN
;
A
#
# COMPACT_ATOMS: atom_id res chain seq x y z
N VAL A 1 24.00 -31.63 -5.10
CA VAL A 1 23.56 -30.60 -6.07
C VAL A 1 22.90 -29.48 -5.28
N HIS A 2 23.64 -28.40 -5.00
CA HIS A 2 23.07 -27.20 -4.37
C HIS A 2 22.36 -26.41 -5.47
N MET A 3 21.02 -26.42 -5.45
CA MET A 3 20.23 -25.52 -6.29
C MET A 3 20.52 -24.09 -5.82
N PRO A 4 20.86 -23.14 -6.72
CA PRO A 4 21.04 -21.75 -6.34
C PRO A 4 19.73 -21.23 -5.73
N SER A 5 19.83 -20.63 -4.55
CA SER A 5 18.70 -19.98 -3.87
C SER A 5 18.08 -18.95 -4.81
N SER A 6 16.84 -19.18 -5.24
CA SER A 6 16.10 -18.22 -6.04
C SER A 6 15.97 -16.91 -5.26
N VAL A 7 16.33 -15.80 -5.89
CA VAL A 7 16.18 -14.47 -5.30
C VAL A 7 14.68 -14.16 -5.26
N GLU A 8 14.08 -14.24 -4.08
CA GLU A 8 12.70 -13.85 -3.88
C GLU A 8 12.60 -12.33 -3.79
N LYS A 9 11.88 -11.72 -4.72
CA LYS A 9 11.59 -10.28 -4.69
C LYS A 9 10.19 -10.04 -4.16
N VAL A 10 10.08 -9.31 -3.05
CA VAL A 10 8.79 -8.86 -2.51
C VAL A 10 8.52 -7.42 -2.94
N GLU A 11 7.36 -7.18 -3.56
CA GLU A 11 6.92 -5.87 -4.01
C GLU A 11 5.62 -5.47 -3.30
N TYR A 12 5.64 -4.32 -2.63
CA TYR A 12 4.46 -3.76 -1.98
C TYR A 12 3.81 -2.70 -2.86
N ARG A 13 2.49 -2.78 -3.03
CA ARG A 13 1.70 -1.75 -3.73
C ARG A 13 0.46 -1.40 -2.95
N VAL A 14 0.07 -0.13 -3.02
CA VAL A 14 -1.23 0.33 -2.54
C VAL A 14 -2.15 0.49 -3.73
N VAL A 15 -3.31 -0.14 -3.69
CA VAL A 15 -4.37 0.04 -4.70
C VAL A 15 -5.56 0.64 -3.99
N TRP A 16 -5.82 1.92 -4.22
CA TRP A 16 -6.94 2.62 -3.57
C TRP A 16 -7.90 3.17 -4.61
N ALA A 17 -9.20 3.02 -4.36
CA ALA A 17 -10.22 3.51 -5.27
C ALA A 17 -10.35 5.04 -5.19
N GLY A 18 -10.83 5.65 -6.29
CA GLY A 18 -11.14 7.09 -6.33
C GLY A 18 -12.03 7.55 -5.17
N PRO A 19 -13.14 6.85 -4.85
CA PRO A 19 -13.98 7.16 -3.69
C PRO A 19 -13.22 7.12 -2.34
N THR A 20 -12.37 6.11 -2.14
CA THR A 20 -11.58 5.98 -0.90
C THR A 20 -10.59 7.14 -0.74
N ARG A 21 -9.95 7.55 -1.84
CA ARG A 21 -9.10 8.75 -1.87
C ARG A 21 -9.91 10.02 -1.59
N GLY A 22 -11.09 10.15 -2.18
CA GLY A 22 -12.02 11.26 -1.94
C GLY A 22 -12.43 11.36 -0.47
N ALA A 23 -12.72 10.22 0.17
CA ALA A 23 -13.04 10.16 1.59
C ALA A 23 -11.89 10.67 2.46
N LEU A 24 -10.64 10.27 2.19
CA LEU A 24 -9.47 10.81 2.91
C LEU A 24 -9.36 12.32 2.75
N ILE A 25 -9.50 12.85 1.53
CA ILE A 25 -9.48 14.29 1.28
C ILE A 25 -10.62 14.99 2.04
N GLY A 26 -11.82 14.40 2.05
CA GLY A 26 -12.95 14.91 2.83
C GLY A 26 -12.63 14.99 4.33
N THR A 27 -12.00 13.96 4.90
CA THR A 27 -11.59 13.99 6.32
C THR A 27 -10.53 15.05 6.61
N MET A 28 -9.63 15.32 5.66
CA MET A 28 -8.65 16.41 5.77
C MET A 28 -9.33 17.76 5.80
N LEU A 29 -10.23 18.01 4.85
CA LEU A 29 -10.94 19.28 4.70
C LEU A 29 -11.89 19.56 5.86
N ALA A 30 -12.49 18.52 6.43
CA ALA A 30 -13.36 18.63 7.60
C ALA A 30 -12.59 18.85 8.92
N SER A 31 -11.25 18.82 8.91
CA SER A 31 -10.43 18.97 10.10
C SER A 31 -9.85 20.39 10.21
N PRO A 32 -10.03 21.10 11.33
CA PRO A 32 -9.34 22.38 11.54
C PRO A 32 -7.83 22.21 11.78
N GLY A 33 -7.36 20.99 12.03
CA GLY A 33 -5.97 20.68 12.33
C GLY A 33 -5.58 19.26 11.90
N ASP A 34 -4.44 18.81 12.42
CA ASP A 34 -3.96 17.44 12.21
C ASP A 34 -5.01 16.42 12.65
N SER A 35 -5.11 15.33 11.91
CA SER A 35 -6.04 14.25 12.24
C SER A 35 -5.47 12.92 11.87
N GLU A 36 -5.97 11.88 12.52
CA GLU A 36 -5.45 10.54 12.36
C GLU A 36 -6.54 9.51 12.62
N GLY A 37 -6.21 8.28 12.27
CA GLY A 37 -7.08 7.15 12.53
C GLY A 37 -6.61 5.89 11.84
N LEU A 38 -7.54 4.96 11.65
CA LEU A 38 -7.26 3.62 11.14
C LEU A 38 -7.62 3.49 9.67
N ILE A 39 -6.87 2.63 8.99
CA ILE A 39 -7.15 2.20 7.62
C ILE A 39 -7.70 0.79 7.70
N LEU A 40 -8.92 0.63 7.22
CA LEU A 40 -9.55 -0.67 7.06
C LEU A 40 -9.53 -1.08 5.59
N GLY A 41 -9.34 -2.36 5.32
CA GLY A 41 -9.28 -2.88 3.97
C GLY A 41 -8.76 -4.30 3.92
N ASP A 42 -8.16 -4.63 2.78
CA ASP A 42 -7.65 -5.97 2.49
C ASP A 42 -6.17 -5.97 2.13
N VAL A 43 -5.54 -7.12 2.35
CA VAL A 43 -4.18 -7.42 1.90
C VAL A 43 -4.27 -8.65 1.01
N ILE A 44 -3.92 -8.49 -0.27
CA ILE A 44 -3.91 -9.56 -1.26
C ILE A 44 -2.47 -9.85 -1.63
N GLU A 45 -2.07 -11.11 -1.47
CA GLU A 45 -0.78 -11.60 -1.91
C GLU A 45 -0.93 -12.36 -3.23
N THR A 46 -0.15 -11.98 -4.23
CA THR A 46 -0.08 -12.66 -5.53
C THR A 46 1.35 -13.05 -5.82
N VAL A 47 1.57 -14.31 -6.17
CA VAL A 47 2.88 -14.85 -6.53
C VAL A 47 2.93 -15.02 -8.05
N SER A 48 3.96 -14.46 -8.68
CA SER A 48 4.22 -14.63 -10.11
C SER A 48 5.62 -15.16 -10.36
N THR A 49 5.73 -16.04 -11.34
CA THR A 49 7.00 -16.54 -11.87
C THR A 49 7.22 -15.90 -13.24
N SER A 50 8.31 -15.17 -13.40
CA SER A 50 8.75 -14.72 -14.72
C SER A 50 9.90 -15.59 -15.18
N VAL A 51 9.75 -16.16 -16.37
CA VAL A 51 10.82 -16.85 -17.09
C VAL A 51 11.62 -15.78 -17.82
N SER A 52 12.91 -15.69 -17.53
CA SER A 52 13.85 -14.83 -18.26
C SER A 52 14.62 -15.69 -19.24
N ASP A 53 15.01 -15.12 -20.39
CA ASP A 53 15.84 -15.78 -21.41
C ASP A 53 17.19 -16.29 -20.88
N ASN A 54 17.62 -15.86 -19.69
CA ASN A 54 18.88 -16.28 -19.05
C ASN A 54 18.75 -17.56 -18.18
N ASP A 55 17.74 -18.41 -18.40
CA ASP A 55 17.44 -19.62 -17.61
C ASP A 55 17.25 -19.41 -16.10
N THR A 56 17.20 -18.15 -15.63
CA THR A 56 16.95 -17.80 -14.25
C THR A 56 15.46 -17.55 -14.03
N ASN A 57 14.79 -18.49 -13.38
CA ASN A 57 13.44 -18.29 -12.86
C ASN A 57 13.48 -17.31 -11.69
N SER A 58 12.80 -16.17 -11.81
CA SER A 58 12.63 -15.23 -10.70
C SER A 58 11.21 -15.30 -10.15
N LEU A 59 11.11 -15.54 -8.84
CA LEU A 59 9.85 -15.51 -8.10
C LEU A 59 9.62 -14.08 -7.60
N THR A 60 8.51 -13.46 -8.02
CA THR A 60 8.08 -12.16 -7.49
C THR A 60 6.81 -12.36 -6.67
N ARG A 61 6.86 -11.98 -5.39
CA ARG A 61 5.67 -11.88 -4.55
C ARG A 61 5.21 -10.43 -4.52
N GLN A 62 3.98 -10.19 -4.93
CA GLN A 62 3.37 -8.87 -4.90
C GLN A 62 2.30 -8.82 -3.80
N ILE A 63 2.49 -7.91 -2.84
CA ILE A 63 1.55 -7.66 -1.74
C ILE A 63 0.81 -6.37 -2.06
N LYS A 64 -0.49 -6.49 -2.33
CA LYS A 64 -1.40 -5.38 -2.59
C LYS A 64 -2.17 -5.04 -1.33
N LEU A 65 -1.98 -3.83 -0.83
CA LEU A 65 -2.80 -3.26 0.24
C LEU A 65 -3.92 -2.47 -0.40
N ILE A 66 -5.16 -2.80 -0.05
CA ILE A 66 -6.36 -2.22 -0.64
C ILE A 66 -7.13 -1.49 0.47
N PRO A 67 -6.85 -0.18 0.69
CA PRO A 67 -7.65 0.63 1.58
C PRO A 67 -9.09 0.70 1.07
N SER A 68 -10.02 0.40 1.97
CA SER A 68 -11.47 0.47 1.71
C SER A 68 -12.10 1.62 2.50
N LEU A 69 -11.67 1.83 3.75
CA LEU A 69 -12.25 2.84 4.63
C LEU A 69 -11.20 3.52 5.52
N PHE A 70 -11.32 4.84 5.66
CA PHE A 70 -10.56 5.65 6.62
C PHE A 70 -11.46 5.99 7.80
N VAL A 71 -11.14 5.44 8.97
CA VAL A 71 -11.90 5.69 10.19
C VAL A 71 -11.12 6.68 11.03
N ARG A 72 -11.72 7.82 11.38
CA ARG A 72 -11.13 8.76 12.33
C ARG A 72 -11.29 8.19 13.74
N GLU A 73 -10.17 7.93 14.39
CA GLU A 73 -10.09 7.50 15.79
C GLU A 73 -8.87 8.17 16.39
N LYS A 74 -9.04 8.93 17.48
CA LYS A 74 -7.95 9.68 18.11
C LYS A 74 -7.32 8.95 19.29
N SER A 75 -7.97 7.90 19.77
CA SER A 75 -7.60 7.22 21.02
C SER A 75 -7.10 5.80 20.78
N PHE A 76 -6.71 5.46 19.54
CA PHE A 76 -6.21 4.10 19.24
C PHE A 76 -4.76 3.88 19.70
N TYR A 77 -4.08 4.92 20.17
CA TYR A 77 -2.75 4.85 20.75
C TYR A 77 -2.51 5.94 21.80
N GLY A 78 -1.63 5.67 22.77
CA GLY A 78 -1.29 6.59 23.86
C GLY A 78 -0.15 7.57 23.53
N ALA A 79 0.24 8.43 24.47
CA ALA A 79 1.31 9.42 24.25
C ALA A 79 2.67 8.81 23.85
N SER A 80 2.93 7.57 24.29
CA SER A 80 4.12 6.78 23.94
C SER A 80 4.07 6.13 22.54
N GLY A 81 2.94 6.22 21.83
CA GLY A 81 2.74 5.51 20.56
C GLY A 81 2.29 4.05 20.70
N LYS A 82 2.14 3.54 21.93
CA LYS A 82 1.62 2.20 22.20
C LYS A 82 0.14 2.13 21.83
N LEU A 83 -0.26 1.07 21.15
CA LEU A 83 -1.64 0.88 20.71
C LEU A 83 -2.57 0.48 21.86
N GLU A 84 -3.76 1.09 21.85
CA GLU A 84 -4.87 0.75 22.74
C GLU A 84 -5.67 -0.42 22.16
N VAL A 85 -5.18 -1.64 22.40
CA VAL A 85 -5.77 -2.89 21.87
C VAL A 85 -7.30 -3.02 22.12
N PRO A 86 -7.86 -2.63 23.28
CA PRO A 86 -9.31 -2.66 23.48
C PRO A 86 -10.08 -1.78 22.48
N VAL A 87 -9.53 -0.62 22.11
CA VAL A 87 -10.12 0.28 21.10
C VAL A 87 -10.09 -0.39 19.73
N LEU A 88 -8.95 -0.98 19.35
CA LEU A 88 -8.79 -1.68 18.07
C LEU A 88 -9.73 -2.88 17.95
N LYS A 89 -9.91 -3.67 19.01
CA LYS A 89 -10.85 -4.81 19.03
C LYS A 89 -12.29 -4.36 18.83
N ARG A 90 -12.73 -3.31 19.53
CA ARG A 90 -14.09 -2.75 19.37
C ARG A 90 -14.32 -2.24 17.96
N LEU A 91 -13.32 -1.58 17.35
CA LEU A 91 -13.42 -1.11 15.97
C LEU A 91 -13.45 -2.27 14.97
N GLY A 92 -12.65 -3.31 15.19
CA GLY A 92 -12.71 -4.53 14.38
C GLY A 92 -14.08 -5.21 14.42
N GLN A 93 -14.74 -5.22 15.59
CA GLN A 93 -16.12 -5.73 15.73
C GLN A 93 -17.15 -4.82 15.06
N ARG A 94 -16.96 -3.50 15.10
CA ARG A 94 -17.87 -2.53 14.49
C ARG A 94 -17.91 -2.63 12.96
N PHE A 95 -16.77 -2.94 12.34
CA PHE A 95 -16.61 -3.00 10.89
C PHE A 95 -16.41 -4.45 10.45
N GLU A 96 -17.41 -5.30 10.70
CA GLU A 96 -17.40 -6.69 10.28
C GLU A 96 -17.08 -6.82 8.78
N GLY A 97 -16.19 -7.76 8.46
CA GLY A 97 -15.73 -7.98 7.09
C GLY A 97 -14.56 -7.12 6.63
N LEU A 98 -14.16 -6.08 7.37
CA LEU A 98 -12.95 -5.31 7.08
C LEU A 98 -11.87 -5.53 8.14
N LYS A 99 -10.61 -5.59 7.70
CA LYS A 99 -9.46 -5.76 8.59
C LYS A 99 -8.74 -4.44 8.77
N ILE A 100 -8.21 -4.19 9.96
CA ILE A 100 -7.25 -3.10 10.16
C ILE A 100 -5.97 -3.48 9.40
N ILE A 101 -5.65 -2.71 8.36
CA ILE A 101 -4.44 -2.91 7.55
C ILE A 101 -3.38 -1.84 7.82
N GLY A 102 -3.71 -0.84 8.64
CA GLY A 102 -2.81 0.26 8.93
C GLY A 102 -3.46 1.45 9.59
N TRP A 103 -2.78 2.59 9.51
CA TRP A 103 -3.23 3.85 10.08
C TRP A 103 -2.87 5.03 9.16
N TRP A 104 -3.59 6.12 9.33
CA TRP A 104 -3.42 7.32 8.52
C TRP A 104 -3.24 8.55 9.40
N LYS A 105 -2.53 9.54 8.86
CA LYS A 105 -2.30 10.84 9.50
C LYS A 105 -2.37 11.94 8.46
N THR A 106 -3.06 13.01 8.79
CA THR A 106 -3.11 14.23 7.99
C THR A 106 -2.40 15.32 8.74
N ARG A 107 -1.55 16.07 8.05
CA ARG A 107 -0.85 17.21 8.63
C ARG A 107 -1.15 18.48 7.87
N ASN A 108 -1.39 19.57 8.60
CA ASN A 108 -1.50 20.89 8.01
C ASN A 108 -0.12 21.55 7.97
N SER A 109 0.32 21.96 6.79
CA SER A 109 1.55 22.75 6.58
C SER A 109 2.87 22.11 7.05
N SER A 110 2.87 20.83 7.44
CA SER A 110 4.07 20.13 7.90
C SER A 110 4.64 19.19 6.83
N PRO A 111 5.96 18.90 6.86
CA PRO A 111 6.56 17.91 5.96
C PRO A 111 5.91 16.52 6.12
N LEU A 112 5.74 15.82 4.99
CA LEU A 112 5.39 14.39 4.97
C LEU A 112 6.62 13.54 5.24
N ILE A 113 7.15 13.68 6.45
CA ILE A 113 8.26 12.90 7.01
C ILE A 113 7.74 12.27 8.31
N PRO A 114 7.84 10.93 8.44
CA PRO A 114 7.47 10.25 9.69
C PRO A 114 8.27 10.79 10.86
N SER A 115 7.59 11.10 11.96
CA SER A 115 8.20 11.39 13.25
C SER A 115 8.58 10.10 13.99
N ILE A 116 9.38 10.18 15.05
CA ILE A 116 9.71 9.02 15.90
C ILE A 116 8.44 8.34 16.40
N ARG A 117 7.44 9.11 16.86
CA ARG A 117 6.15 8.56 17.29
C ARG A 117 5.44 7.81 16.17
N ASP A 118 5.47 8.31 14.95
CA ASP A 118 4.82 7.64 13.81
C ASP A 118 5.51 6.29 13.52
N LEU A 119 6.84 6.20 13.69
CA LEU A 119 7.58 4.95 13.56
C LEU A 119 7.19 3.93 14.65
N VAL A 120 7.05 4.38 15.89
CA VAL A 120 6.62 3.52 17.01
C VAL A 120 5.20 3.01 16.81
N VAL A 121 4.27 3.86 16.37
CA VAL A 121 2.89 3.45 16.06
C VAL A 121 2.87 2.45 14.90
N ALA A 122 3.67 2.68 13.86
CA ALA A 122 3.78 1.75 12.73
C ALA A 122 4.30 0.37 13.16
N GLU A 123 5.27 0.31 14.09
CA GLU A 123 5.78 -0.93 14.66
C GLU A 123 4.71 -1.67 15.46
N TRP A 124 4.07 -1.00 16.43
CA TRP A 124 3.01 -1.62 17.21
C TRP A 124 1.85 -2.09 16.33
N MET A 125 1.54 -1.36 15.24
CA MET A 125 0.51 -1.75 14.28
C MET A 125 0.91 -3.02 13.52
N SER A 126 2.19 -3.13 13.10
CA SER A 126 2.72 -4.35 12.49
C SER A 126 2.56 -5.55 13.43
N ILE A 127 2.94 -5.39 14.70
CA ILE A 127 2.81 -6.43 15.73
C ILE A 127 1.33 -6.80 15.94
N TYR A 128 0.44 -5.82 16.04
CA TYR A 128 -1.00 -6.05 16.20
C TYR A 128 -1.58 -6.85 15.03
N ILE A 129 -1.31 -6.44 13.79
CA ILE A 129 -1.79 -7.12 12.58
C ILE A 129 -1.25 -8.56 12.51
N ARG A 130 0.02 -8.76 12.86
CA ARG A 130 0.65 -10.10 12.91
C ARG A 130 -0.06 -11.00 13.93
N LYS A 131 -0.34 -10.49 15.13
CA LYS A 131 -1.07 -11.23 16.17
C LYS A 131 -2.52 -11.52 15.75
N ALA A 132 -3.20 -10.54 15.15
CA ALA A 132 -4.57 -10.69 14.67
C ALA A 132 -4.72 -11.73 13.55
N ALA A 133 -3.67 -11.97 12.76
CA ALA A 133 -3.66 -13.01 11.74
C ALA A 133 -3.68 -14.44 12.29
N GLY A 134 -3.56 -14.64 13.62
CA GLY A 134 -3.85 -15.90 14.31
C GLY A 134 -2.90 -17.06 14.02
N LYS A 135 -1.91 -16.89 13.14
CA LYS A 135 -0.87 -17.88 12.89
C LYS A 135 0.33 -17.54 13.78
N ASN A 136 0.81 -18.52 14.54
CA ASN A 136 2.23 -18.54 14.90
C ASN A 136 2.96 -18.25 13.59
N PRO A 137 3.71 -17.14 13.47
CA PRO A 137 4.39 -16.83 12.23
C PRO A 137 5.18 -18.09 11.89
N PRO A 138 5.00 -18.69 10.70
CA PRO A 138 5.86 -19.78 10.29
C PRO A 138 7.28 -19.25 10.47
N THR A 139 8.04 -19.90 11.35
CA THR A 139 9.40 -19.51 11.74
C THR A 139 10.30 -19.29 10.52
N ASP A 140 9.87 -19.88 9.40
CA ASP A 140 10.54 -19.96 8.12
C ASP A 140 10.25 -18.76 7.19
N GLY A 141 9.57 -17.70 7.66
CA GLY A 141 9.34 -16.49 6.87
C GLY A 141 8.40 -16.67 5.68
N SER A 142 7.59 -17.74 5.65
CA SER A 142 6.83 -18.14 4.46
C SER A 142 5.60 -17.30 4.14
N ASN A 143 5.24 -16.32 4.98
CA ASN A 143 4.13 -15.41 4.73
C ASN A 143 4.54 -13.93 4.88
N PRO A 144 5.06 -13.31 3.82
CA PRO A 144 5.51 -11.92 3.87
C PRO A 144 4.36 -10.92 4.05
N SER A 145 3.10 -11.33 3.87
CA SER A 145 1.95 -10.48 4.16
C SER A 145 1.59 -10.41 5.66
N ALA A 146 2.11 -11.33 6.48
CA ALA A 146 1.83 -11.38 7.91
C ALA A 146 2.53 -10.23 8.67
N GLY A 147 1.72 -9.28 9.16
CA GLY A 147 2.22 -8.13 9.92
C GLY A 147 2.63 -6.93 9.08
N VAL A 148 2.28 -6.90 7.79
CA VAL A 148 2.43 -5.71 6.97
C VAL A 148 1.46 -4.64 7.47
N ALA A 149 1.98 -3.51 7.94
CA ALA A 149 1.17 -2.37 8.36
C ALA A 149 1.35 -1.19 7.40
N LEU A 150 0.23 -0.70 6.87
CA LEU A 150 0.19 0.50 6.04
C LEU A 150 0.25 1.75 6.90
N MET A 151 1.12 2.69 6.55
CA MET A 151 1.11 4.05 7.05
C MET A 151 0.80 5.01 5.90
N CYS A 152 -0.27 5.77 6.02
CA CYS A 152 -0.66 6.81 5.07
C CYS A 152 -0.42 8.18 5.70
N MET A 153 0.34 9.05 5.04
CA MET A 153 0.44 10.46 5.46
C MET A 153 -0.01 11.38 4.34
N SER A 154 -0.91 12.31 4.66
CA SER A 154 -1.43 13.29 3.71
C SER A 154 -1.28 14.71 4.22
N LYS A 155 -1.12 15.66 3.30
CA LYS A 155 -1.12 17.09 3.60
C LYS A 155 -1.82 17.88 2.51
N CYS A 156 -2.38 19.03 2.89
CA CYS A 156 -2.89 20.03 1.98
C CYS A 156 -1.99 21.27 2.08
N ASP A 157 -1.36 21.66 0.96
CA ASP A 157 -0.65 22.92 0.86
C ASP A 157 -1.50 23.93 0.11
N MET A 158 -1.63 25.14 0.66
CA MET A 158 -2.25 26.27 -0.02
C MET A 158 -1.17 27.11 -0.69
N LYS A 159 -1.40 27.47 -1.96
CA LYS A 159 -0.48 28.27 -2.79
C LYS A 159 -1.23 29.41 -3.46
N MET A 160 -0.49 30.42 -3.91
CA MET A 160 -0.99 31.54 -4.73
C MET A 160 -2.22 32.23 -4.13
N ARG A 161 -2.09 32.80 -2.92
CA ARG A 161 -3.19 33.51 -2.23
C ARG A 161 -4.48 32.67 -2.13
N ASN A 162 -4.36 31.39 -1.81
CA ASN A 162 -5.48 30.45 -1.63
C ASN A 162 -6.27 30.11 -2.90
N THR A 163 -5.70 30.37 -4.09
CA THR A 163 -6.34 29.97 -5.36
C THR A 163 -5.98 28.55 -5.79
N MET A 164 -4.90 27.98 -5.23
CA MET A 164 -4.46 26.62 -5.55
C MET A 164 -4.24 25.81 -4.28
N HIS A 165 -4.93 24.67 -4.19
CA HIS A 165 -4.78 23.68 -3.12
C HIS A 165 -4.10 22.42 -3.68
N SER A 166 -3.03 21.98 -3.04
CA SER A 166 -2.29 20.78 -3.45
C SER A 166 -2.39 19.72 -2.37
N PHE A 167 -3.02 18.59 -2.71
CA PHE A 167 -3.12 17.43 -1.82
C PHE A 167 -2.02 16.43 -2.15
N THR A 168 -1.08 16.26 -1.22
CA THR A 168 -0.02 15.26 -1.35
C THR A 168 -0.30 14.14 -0.38
N THR A 169 -0.26 12.89 -0.86
CA THR A 169 -0.35 11.69 -0.02
C THR A 169 0.86 10.80 -0.29
N LYS A 170 1.44 10.25 0.76
CA LYS A 170 2.53 9.29 0.71
C LYS A 170 2.17 8.06 1.53
N PHE A 171 2.63 6.92 1.06
CA PHE A 171 2.41 5.65 1.71
C PHE A 171 3.73 5.01 2.06
N TRP A 172 3.74 4.34 3.20
CA TRP A 172 4.81 3.48 3.64
C TRP A 172 4.23 2.18 4.14
N VAL A 173 5.01 1.12 4.01
CA VAL A 173 4.71 -0.18 4.60
C VAL A 173 5.76 -0.47 5.64
N ARG A 174 5.32 -0.77 6.87
CA ARG A 174 6.21 -1.31 7.89
C ARG A 174 6.38 -2.80 7.64
N THR A 175 7.59 -3.19 7.27
CA THR A 175 8.04 -4.58 7.27
C THR A 175 8.68 -4.89 8.62
N LYS A 176 9.11 -6.15 8.83
CA LYS A 176 9.83 -6.54 10.05
C LYS A 176 11.09 -5.72 10.28
N GLU A 177 11.75 -5.30 9.19
CA GLU A 177 13.09 -4.71 9.24
C GLU A 177 13.02 -3.19 9.07
N GLU A 178 12.25 -2.71 8.10
CA GLU A 178 12.30 -1.31 7.70
C GLU A 178 10.91 -0.72 7.38
N LEU A 179 10.87 0.59 7.21
CA LEU A 179 9.71 1.32 6.76
C LEU A 179 9.93 1.69 5.29
N VAL A 180 9.29 0.96 4.39
CA VAL A 180 9.52 1.07 2.94
C VAL A 180 8.51 2.02 2.32
N PRO A 181 8.91 3.07 1.56
CA PRO A 181 7.96 3.87 0.80
C PRO A 181 7.34 3.03 -0.32
N VAL A 182 6.02 3.12 -0.48
CA VAL A 182 5.29 2.31 -1.47
C VAL A 182 4.54 3.17 -2.48
N ILE A 183 4.45 2.66 -3.70
CA ILE A 183 3.71 3.31 -4.78
C ILE A 183 2.24 2.99 -4.62
N ALA A 184 1.41 4.04 -4.75
CA ALA A 184 -0.04 3.90 -4.80
C ALA A 184 -0.55 4.09 -6.23
N THR A 185 -1.44 3.20 -6.66
CA THR A 185 -2.14 3.28 -7.94
C THR A 185 -3.63 3.48 -7.69
N THR A 186 -4.24 4.33 -8.51
CA THR A 186 -5.69 4.57 -8.46
C THR A 186 -6.29 4.00 -9.72
N PRO A 187 -6.96 2.83 -9.67
CA PRO A 187 -7.62 2.29 -10.85
C PRO A 187 -8.59 3.32 -11.43
N SER A 188 -8.46 3.58 -12.72
CA SER A 188 -9.32 4.48 -13.47
C SER A 188 -9.94 3.73 -14.64
N MET A 189 -11.19 4.05 -14.97
CA MET A 189 -11.87 3.50 -16.16
C MET A 189 -11.11 3.82 -17.46
N GLY A 190 -10.28 4.87 -17.47
CA GLY A 190 -9.55 5.32 -18.65
C GLY A 190 -8.23 4.61 -18.94
N GLU A 191 -7.70 3.76 -18.04
CA GLU A 191 -6.38 3.13 -18.25
C GLU A 191 -6.45 1.86 -19.13
N ASN A 192 -7.63 1.24 -19.24
CA ASN A 192 -7.91 0.14 -20.17
C ASN A 192 -9.26 0.39 -20.85
N PRO A 193 -9.38 1.40 -21.74
CA PRO A 193 -10.52 1.45 -22.62
C PRO A 193 -10.47 0.15 -23.42
N ARG A 194 -11.47 -0.72 -23.28
CA ARG A 194 -11.62 -1.88 -24.16
C ARG A 194 -11.65 -1.32 -25.58
N LYS A 195 -10.53 -1.40 -26.30
CA LYS A 195 -10.38 -0.85 -27.65
C LYS A 195 -11.06 -1.71 -28.71
N ASP A 196 -11.66 -2.81 -28.30
CA ASP A 196 -12.33 -3.73 -29.18
C ASP A 196 -13.80 -3.31 -29.34
N TYR A 197 -14.02 -2.11 -29.88
CA TYR A 197 -15.16 -1.90 -30.76
C TYR A 197 -14.81 -2.57 -32.10
N LEU A 198 -14.64 -3.90 -32.09
CA LEU A 198 -14.73 -4.66 -33.32
C LEU A 198 -16.19 -4.50 -33.75
N ALA A 199 -16.38 -3.55 -34.65
CA ALA A 199 -17.65 -3.26 -35.26
C ALA A 199 -18.26 -4.57 -35.77
N PHE A 200 -19.58 -4.62 -35.74
CA PHE A 200 -20.46 -5.67 -36.23
C PHE A 200 -20.34 -5.93 -37.76
N GLU A 201 -19.15 -5.76 -38.35
CA GLU A 201 -18.84 -6.07 -39.76
C GLU A 201 -18.60 -7.58 -39.95
N ALA A 202 -19.60 -8.41 -39.65
CA ALA A 202 -19.61 -9.80 -40.10
C ALA A 202 -21.02 -10.42 -40.23
N MET A 203 -22.08 -9.61 -40.34
CA MET A 203 -23.44 -10.12 -40.67
C MET A 203 -24.06 -9.47 -41.92
N SER A 204 -23.24 -9.07 -42.91
CA SER A 204 -23.70 -8.86 -44.28
C SER A 204 -23.04 -9.82 -45.27
N ASN A 205 -22.94 -11.10 -44.91
CA ASN A 205 -22.80 -12.15 -45.91
C ASN A 205 -24.19 -12.52 -46.47
N SER A 206 -24.81 -11.57 -47.16
CA SER A 206 -25.78 -11.89 -48.21
C SER A 206 -25.03 -11.88 -49.54
N LYS A 207 -24.81 -13.08 -50.08
CA LYS A 207 -24.36 -13.39 -51.45
C LYS A 207 -24.74 -12.31 -52.47
N THR A 208 -23.75 -11.74 -53.15
CA THR A 208 -23.77 -11.60 -54.62
C THR A 208 -22.34 -11.56 -55.17
N GLN A 209 -22.15 -12.25 -56.29
CA GLN A 209 -20.91 -12.51 -57.02
C GLN A 209 -20.22 -11.28 -57.65
N SER A 210 -18.93 -11.52 -57.98
CA SER A 210 -18.14 -11.05 -59.13
C SER A 210 -17.78 -9.56 -59.26
N HIS A 211 -16.50 -9.22 -59.19
CA HIS A 211 -15.56 -9.15 -60.34
C HIS A 211 -14.15 -8.67 -59.89
N SER A 212 -13.14 -9.11 -60.65
CA SER A 212 -11.74 -8.63 -60.80
C SER A 212 -11.57 -7.08 -60.73
N THR A 213 -10.46 -6.43 -60.35
CA THR A 213 -9.01 -6.58 -60.63
C THR A 213 -8.23 -5.46 -59.82
N PRO A 214 -6.88 -5.38 -59.83
CA PRO A 214 -6.05 -4.76 -58.78
C PRO A 214 -5.47 -3.35 -59.08
N ARG A 215 -4.67 -2.83 -58.11
CA ARG A 215 -3.90 -1.56 -57.99
C ARG A 215 -4.63 -0.56 -57.07
N THR A 216 -4.01 0.19 -56.14
CA THR A 216 -2.66 0.74 -56.06
C THR A 216 -2.40 1.20 -54.60
N SER A 217 -1.13 1.16 -54.17
CA SER A 217 -0.43 2.13 -53.30
C SER A 217 -1.22 2.93 -52.25
N ALA A 218 -0.85 2.78 -50.97
CA ALA A 218 -0.93 3.88 -50.01
C ALA A 218 0.13 3.75 -48.90
N ASN A 219 1.09 4.68 -48.92
CA ASN A 219 1.86 5.09 -47.76
C ASN A 219 0.90 5.64 -46.69
N GLY A 220 0.99 5.11 -45.46
CA GLY A 220 0.32 5.66 -44.28
C GLY A 220 1.35 5.87 -43.15
N PRO A 221 1.35 7.02 -42.46
CA PRO A 221 2.40 7.37 -41.53
C PRO A 221 2.30 6.61 -40.20
N GLU A 222 3.47 6.24 -39.68
CA GLU A 222 3.69 5.65 -38.36
C GLU A 222 3.23 6.60 -37.24
N ASN A 223 2.22 6.19 -36.47
CA ASN A 223 1.90 6.82 -35.19
C ASN A 223 2.77 6.21 -34.08
N LYS A 224 3.97 6.78 -33.93
CA LYS A 224 4.92 6.46 -32.85
C LYS A 224 4.58 7.29 -31.62
N ILE A 225 3.79 6.74 -30.69
CA ILE A 225 3.63 7.33 -29.36
C ILE A 225 4.74 6.78 -28.46
N SER A 226 5.83 7.54 -28.33
CA SER A 226 6.85 7.31 -27.31
C SER A 226 6.51 8.14 -26.07
N LEU A 227 6.13 7.49 -24.98
CA LEU A 227 6.07 8.11 -23.65
C LEU A 227 7.31 7.65 -22.87
N THR A 228 8.38 8.44 -22.98
CA THR A 228 9.59 8.25 -22.19
C THR A 228 9.48 9.07 -20.90
N LEU A 229 9.11 8.43 -19.79
CA LEU A 229 9.27 9.00 -18.45
C LEU A 229 10.59 8.49 -17.84
N LYS A 230 11.70 9.14 -18.18
CA LYS A 230 12.98 8.99 -17.46
C LYS A 230 13.07 10.03 -16.35
N GLY A 231 12.51 9.71 -15.19
CA GLY A 231 12.79 10.42 -13.93
C GLY A 231 13.91 9.72 -13.16
N SER A 232 15.17 10.02 -13.47
CA SER A 232 16.31 9.54 -12.69
C SER A 232 16.42 10.31 -11.38
N SER A 233 15.78 9.80 -10.33
CA SER A 233 15.96 10.33 -8.98
C SER A 233 17.32 9.88 -8.44
N LYS A 234 18.32 10.76 -8.48
CA LYS A 234 19.59 10.58 -7.77
C LYS A 234 19.29 10.35 -6.27
N LYS A 235 19.60 9.14 -5.79
CA LYS A 235 19.51 8.75 -4.38
C LYS A 235 20.48 9.60 -3.55
N ARG A 236 20.01 10.72 -2.97
CA ARG A 236 20.69 11.37 -1.86
C ARG A 236 20.45 10.53 -0.61
N LYS A 237 21.46 9.79 -0.15
CA LYS A 237 21.49 9.24 1.21
C LYS A 237 21.47 10.42 2.21
N ARG A 238 20.45 10.48 3.06
CA ARG A 238 20.35 11.36 4.25
C ARG A 238 19.84 10.52 5.43
N PRO A 239 19.52 11.12 6.58
CA PRO A 239 20.13 11.01 7.90
C PRO A 239 19.42 9.94 8.77
N TYR A 240 19.11 8.77 8.20
CA TYR A 240 18.23 7.79 8.85
C TYR A 240 18.89 6.98 9.98
N VAL A 241 20.22 6.99 10.04
CA VAL A 241 21.00 6.11 10.96
C VAL A 241 20.76 6.45 12.43
N GLU A 242 20.52 7.72 12.78
CA GLU A 242 20.35 8.12 14.18
C GLU A 242 18.97 7.73 14.75
N ALA A 243 17.94 7.64 13.91
CA ALA A 243 16.62 7.17 14.31
C ALA A 243 16.58 5.66 14.57
N GLU A 244 17.45 4.87 13.91
CA GLU A 244 17.49 3.42 14.09
C GLU A 244 17.97 3.01 15.49
N HIS A 245 18.93 3.74 16.08
CA HIS A 245 19.43 3.44 17.42
C HIS A 245 18.35 3.68 18.48
N VAL A 246 17.65 4.81 18.40
CA VAL A 246 16.51 5.11 19.29
C VAL A 246 15.38 4.10 19.09
N LEU A 247 15.16 3.64 17.85
CA LEU A 247 14.18 2.57 17.60
C LEU A 247 14.61 1.26 18.25
N LYS A 248 15.89 0.88 18.24
CA LYS A 248 16.37 -0.38 18.84
C LYS A 248 16.14 -0.42 20.34
N ASP A 249 16.38 0.68 21.05
CA ASP A 249 16.15 0.76 22.49
C ASP A 249 14.64 0.70 22.82
N VAL A 250 13.81 1.37 22.01
CA VAL A 250 12.35 1.26 22.13
C VAL A 250 11.88 -0.15 21.77
N LEU A 251 12.49 -0.82 20.79
CA LEU A 251 12.15 -2.18 20.38
C LEU A 251 12.50 -3.21 21.46
N SER A 252 13.63 -3.05 22.18
CA SER A 252 13.95 -3.93 23.31
C SER A 252 12.93 -3.83 24.44
N ASP A 253 12.40 -2.62 24.69
CA ASP A 253 11.31 -2.43 25.65
C ASP A 253 9.98 -3.03 25.15
N ILE A 254 9.74 -2.99 23.83
CA ILE A 254 8.57 -3.60 23.19
C ILE A 254 8.62 -5.12 23.30
N ASP A 255 9.76 -5.77 23.05
CA ASP A 255 9.91 -7.22 23.16
C ASP A 255 9.66 -7.70 24.59
N THR A 256 10.19 -6.97 25.58
CA THR A 256 9.92 -7.20 27.01
C THR A 256 8.43 -7.04 27.34
N CYS A 257 7.77 -6.03 26.76
CA CYS A 257 6.32 -5.84 26.90
C CYS A 257 5.49 -6.93 26.20
N ILE A 258 5.97 -7.49 25.08
CA ILE A 258 5.31 -8.56 24.35
C ILE A 258 5.33 -9.85 25.17
N GLU A 259 6.45 -10.16 25.82
CA GLU A 259 6.56 -11.30 26.75
C GLU A 259 5.65 -11.15 27.97
N PHE A 260 5.52 -9.93 28.50
CA PHE A 260 4.62 -9.67 29.61
C PHE A 260 3.14 -9.89 29.23
N LEU A 261 2.76 -9.47 28.02
CA LEU A 261 1.39 -9.63 27.52
C LEU A 261 1.06 -11.09 27.16
N SER A 262 2.02 -11.89 26.69
CA SER A 262 1.78 -13.32 26.39
C SER A 262 1.56 -14.15 27.67
N HIS A 263 2.24 -13.80 28.78
CA HIS A 263 2.05 -14.46 30.07
C HIS A 263 0.69 -14.13 30.72
N SER A 264 0.20 -12.90 30.53
CA SER A 264 -1.09 -12.47 31.11
C SER A 264 -2.33 -13.18 30.53
N SER A 265 -2.23 -13.76 29.33
CA SER A 265 -3.29 -14.58 28.72
C SER A 265 -3.34 -16.04 29.21
N SER A 266 -2.37 -16.49 30.04
CA SER A 266 -2.34 -17.85 30.59
C SER A 266 -2.97 -17.97 31.98
N VAL A 267 -3.41 -16.87 32.58
CA VAL A 267 -4.18 -16.90 33.83
C VAL A 267 -5.65 -17.13 33.49
N ARG A 268 -5.98 -18.39 33.18
CA ARG A 268 -7.37 -18.84 33.17
C ARG A 268 -7.88 -18.92 34.60
N CYS A 269 -9.06 -18.34 34.79
CA CYS A 269 -9.91 -18.55 35.95
C CYS A 269 -10.02 -20.05 36.26
N ASN A 270 -9.64 -20.42 37.48
CA ASN A 270 -10.29 -21.50 38.23
C ASN A 270 -11.39 -20.87 39.07
#